data_AF-A0A0Q0FVS0-F1
#
_entry.id   AF-A0A0Q0FVS0-F1
#
_cell.length_a   1.000
_cell.length_b   1.000
_cell.length_c   1.000
_cell.angle_alpha   90.00
_cell.angle_beta   90.00
_cell.angle_gamma   90.00
#
_symmetry.space_group_name_H-M   'P 1'
#
loop_
_entity.id
_entity.type
_entity.pdbx_description
1 polymer ?
#
loop_
_entity_poly.entity_id
_entity_poly.type
_entity_poly.pdbx_seq_one_letter_code
_entity_poly.pdbx_strand_id
1 'polypeptide(L)'
;MVIRNDHDAIIQHGTMTLIRNSVLQRLRWAEWSICEDAELGLRILENGFSTGYVSISYGKGLIPDTFMDFKKQRYRWAYGVIQILKRHTGSLIAGTCEALTPIQRYHFIAGWMPWIAGGINYFLAIAVLLWSMAMIIQPDTLEPVPWIFSSSLLLMFVLGVCKAISLYQRLASTDIKDAFAAIIASMALYSVVGKAVLSSAFTSGLPFFRTPKQTSGSGLGKALLDVREDLYMAVVWWVMTVSLCFRKEAIGPDLGFWVAIMFAQSLPYVAAMIMSILSALANRPSRSTT
;
A
#
# COMPACT_ATOMS: atom_id res chain seq x y z
N MET A 1 -12.55 5.48 -10.70
CA MET A 1 -13.85 4.80 -10.84
C MET A 1 -14.61 5.20 -12.08
N VAL A 2 -14.69 6.49 -12.43
CA VAL A 2 -15.35 6.95 -13.67
C VAL A 2 -14.87 6.19 -14.93
N ILE A 3 -13.57 6.18 -15.22
CA ILE A 3 -13.03 5.43 -16.38
C ILE A 3 -13.37 3.93 -16.34
N ARG A 4 -13.42 3.33 -15.14
CA ARG A 4 -13.76 1.90 -15.00
C ARG A 4 -15.24 1.65 -15.28
N ASN A 5 -16.10 2.62 -14.99
CA ASN A 5 -17.53 2.55 -15.26
C ASN A 5 -17.81 2.49 -16.76
N ASP A 6 -17.07 3.27 -17.56
CA ASP A 6 -17.21 3.28 -19.03
C ASP A 6 -16.87 1.91 -19.67
N HIS A 7 -16.17 1.06 -18.93
CA HIS A 7 -15.78 -0.30 -19.34
C HIS A 7 -16.42 -1.40 -18.50
N ASP A 8 -17.47 -1.08 -17.71
CA ASP A 8 -18.15 -2.02 -16.82
C ASP A 8 -17.19 -2.85 -15.95
N ALA A 9 -16.18 -2.19 -15.39
CA ALA A 9 -15.05 -2.83 -14.72
C ALA A 9 -14.87 -2.33 -13.29
N ILE A 10 -15.94 -1.93 -12.63
CA ILE A 10 -15.89 -1.24 -11.35
C ILE A 10 -15.62 -2.21 -10.19
N ILE A 11 -14.89 -1.74 -9.19
CA ILE A 11 -14.64 -2.52 -7.97
C ILE A 11 -15.68 -2.11 -6.94
N GLN A 12 -16.43 -3.08 -6.43
CA GLN A 12 -17.38 -2.85 -5.35
C GLN A 12 -16.61 -2.48 -4.06
N HIS A 13 -17.07 -1.45 -3.34
CA HIS A 13 -16.34 -0.84 -2.20
C HIS A 13 -17.02 -1.00 -0.83
N GLY A 14 -17.81 -2.08 -0.66
CA GLY A 14 -18.36 -2.53 0.62
C GLY A 14 -19.41 -1.64 1.29
N THR A 15 -19.40 -0.34 1.01
CA THR A 15 -20.29 0.68 1.57
C THR A 15 -20.90 1.52 0.45
N MET A 16 -22.10 2.05 0.68
CA MET A 16 -22.84 2.85 -0.31
C MET A 16 -23.00 2.10 -1.65
N THR A 17 -23.29 0.80 -1.59
CA THR A 17 -23.53 -0.06 -2.76
C THR A 17 -24.95 -0.60 -2.74
N LEU A 18 -25.54 -0.74 -3.93
CA LEU A 18 -26.83 -1.41 -4.12
C LEU A 18 -26.59 -2.65 -4.98
N ILE A 19 -27.04 -3.80 -4.48
CA ILE A 19 -26.89 -5.09 -5.17
C ILE A 19 -28.29 -5.64 -5.37
N ARG A 20 -28.59 -6.11 -6.59
CA ARG A 20 -29.86 -6.77 -6.86
C ARG A 20 -29.99 -8.01 -5.98
N ASN A 21 -31.08 -8.10 -5.22
CA ASN A 21 -31.29 -9.19 -4.26
C ASN A 21 -31.11 -10.59 -4.89
N SER A 22 -31.70 -10.83 -6.07
CA SER A 22 -31.55 -12.11 -6.76
C SER A 22 -30.10 -12.48 -7.09
N VAL A 23 -29.25 -11.50 -7.41
CA VAL A 23 -27.82 -11.70 -7.67
C VAL A 23 -27.09 -12.04 -6.37
N LEU A 24 -27.37 -11.32 -5.29
CA LEU A 24 -26.76 -11.59 -3.99
C LEU A 24 -27.16 -12.96 -3.42
N GLN A 25 -28.43 -13.37 -3.58
CA GLN A 25 -28.88 -14.70 -3.13
C GLN A 25 -28.24 -15.82 -3.95
N ARG A 26 -27.99 -15.59 -5.24
CA ARG A 26 -27.35 -16.56 -6.13
C ARG A 26 -25.85 -16.70 -5.84
N LEU A 27 -25.14 -15.57 -5.73
CA LEU A 27 -23.68 -15.58 -5.63
C LEU A 27 -23.18 -15.68 -4.18
N ARG A 28 -23.92 -15.11 -3.21
CA ARG A 28 -23.52 -15.01 -1.80
C ARG A 28 -22.19 -14.26 -1.59
N TRP A 29 -21.90 -13.90 -0.34
CA TRP A 29 -20.60 -13.34 0.02
C TRP A 29 -19.54 -14.44 0.05
N ALA A 30 -18.30 -14.11 -0.30
CA ALA A 30 -17.19 -15.03 -0.13
C ALA A 30 -16.75 -15.07 1.34
N GLU A 31 -16.88 -16.23 1.99
CA GLU A 31 -16.45 -16.44 3.38
C GLU A 31 -14.92 -16.59 3.52
N TRP A 32 -14.21 -16.77 2.41
CA TRP A 32 -12.76 -17.00 2.38
C TRP A 32 -11.95 -15.72 2.16
N SER A 33 -12.56 -14.65 1.65
CA SER A 33 -11.90 -13.38 1.34
C SER A 33 -12.21 -12.34 2.41
N ILE A 34 -11.18 -11.65 2.90
CA ILE A 34 -11.38 -10.50 3.80
C ILE A 34 -11.84 -9.22 3.08
N CYS A 35 -11.79 -9.24 1.74
CA CYS A 35 -12.36 -8.24 0.85
C CYS A 35 -13.51 -8.89 0.07
N GLU A 36 -14.50 -9.38 0.80
CA GLU A 36 -15.68 -10.06 0.26
C GLU A 36 -16.49 -9.18 -0.68
N ASP A 37 -16.40 -7.87 -0.51
CA ASP A 37 -17.01 -6.85 -1.35
C ASP A 37 -16.39 -6.79 -2.74
N ALA A 38 -15.09 -6.56 -2.83
CA ALA A 38 -14.36 -6.51 -4.09
C ALA A 38 -14.41 -7.86 -4.81
N GLU A 39 -14.41 -8.96 -4.05
CA GLU A 39 -14.54 -10.32 -4.57
C GLU A 39 -15.93 -10.56 -5.20
N LEU A 40 -17.01 -10.19 -4.50
CA LEU A 40 -18.37 -10.31 -5.04
C LEU A 40 -18.53 -9.45 -6.31
N GLY A 41 -17.98 -8.24 -6.32
CA GLY A 41 -17.98 -7.36 -7.49
C GLY A 41 -17.35 -8.01 -8.72
N LEU A 42 -16.23 -8.72 -8.55
CA LEU A 42 -15.61 -9.49 -9.64
C LEU A 42 -16.50 -10.66 -10.09
N ARG A 43 -17.03 -11.45 -9.15
CA ARG A 43 -17.89 -12.61 -9.49
C ARG A 43 -19.19 -12.22 -10.19
N ILE A 44 -19.73 -11.03 -9.90
CA ILE A 44 -20.88 -10.48 -10.62
C ILE A 44 -20.55 -10.39 -12.13
N LEU A 45 -19.39 -9.82 -12.48
CA LEU A 45 -18.93 -9.72 -13.86
C LEU A 45 -18.60 -11.10 -14.47
N GLU A 46 -17.99 -12.00 -13.70
CA GLU A 46 -17.71 -13.38 -14.14
C GLU A 46 -18.98 -14.20 -14.43
N ASN A 47 -20.14 -13.76 -13.93
CA ASN A 47 -21.45 -14.36 -14.21
C ASN A 47 -22.25 -13.58 -15.27
N GLY A 48 -21.61 -12.66 -16.00
CA GLY A 48 -22.21 -11.92 -17.11
C GLY A 48 -23.20 -10.83 -16.68
N PHE A 49 -23.21 -10.45 -15.40
CA PHE A 49 -23.95 -9.28 -14.95
C PHE A 49 -23.12 -8.01 -15.14
N SER A 50 -23.79 -6.87 -15.12
CA SER A 50 -23.18 -5.55 -15.26
C SER A 50 -23.16 -4.80 -13.93
N THR A 51 -22.26 -3.85 -13.82
CA THR A 51 -22.02 -3.01 -12.66
C THR A 51 -22.14 -1.52 -13.04
N GLY A 52 -22.50 -0.66 -12.08
CA GLY A 52 -22.66 0.78 -12.30
C GLY A 52 -22.07 1.63 -11.17
N TYR A 53 -21.53 2.80 -11.51
CA TYR A 53 -20.99 3.78 -10.57
C TYR A 53 -21.56 5.15 -10.85
N VAL A 54 -22.04 5.78 -9.78
CA VAL A 54 -22.53 7.16 -9.79
C VAL A 54 -21.55 8.00 -8.99
N SER A 55 -21.05 9.09 -9.60
CA SER A 55 -20.06 9.99 -8.96
C SER A 55 -20.66 10.95 -7.93
N ILE A 56 -21.93 10.79 -7.59
CA ILE A 56 -22.63 11.59 -6.57
C ILE A 56 -22.42 10.92 -5.22
N SER A 57 -21.97 11.70 -4.24
CA SER A 57 -21.82 11.22 -2.87
C SER A 57 -23.17 11.23 -2.15
N TYR A 58 -23.64 10.05 -1.74
CA TYR A 58 -24.88 9.87 -0.98
C TYR A 58 -24.65 9.73 0.54
N GLY A 59 -23.41 9.87 1.01
CA GLY A 59 -23.08 9.69 2.42
C GLY A 59 -21.66 10.14 2.78
N LYS A 60 -21.38 10.22 4.08
CA LYS A 60 -20.05 10.56 4.62
C LYS A 60 -19.62 9.47 5.58
N GLY A 61 -18.46 8.88 5.30
CA GLY A 61 -17.83 7.87 6.16
C GLY A 61 -16.88 8.50 7.18
N LEU A 62 -16.61 7.75 8.25
CA LEU A 62 -15.51 8.04 9.16
C LEU A 62 -14.26 7.29 8.69
N ILE A 63 -13.13 7.98 8.65
CA ILE A 63 -11.81 7.38 8.45
C ILE A 63 -11.31 6.75 9.75
N PRO A 64 -10.31 5.85 9.71
CA PRO A 64 -9.68 5.36 10.92
C PRO A 64 -9.16 6.51 11.77
N ASP A 65 -9.43 6.45 13.08
CA ASP A 65 -8.94 7.47 13.98
C ASP A 65 -7.42 7.30 14.14
N THR A 66 -6.93 6.20 14.69
CA THR A 66 -5.49 6.09 14.95
C THR A 66 -4.70 5.69 13.71
N PHE A 67 -3.40 6.05 13.69
CA PHE A 67 -2.49 5.53 12.67
C PHE A 67 -2.44 3.99 12.68
N MET A 68 -2.54 3.36 13.84
CA MET A 68 -2.58 1.89 13.93
C MET A 68 -3.84 1.29 13.30
N ASP A 69 -4.99 1.94 13.47
CA ASP A 69 -6.23 1.51 12.82
C ASP A 69 -6.17 1.70 11.30
N PHE A 70 -5.49 2.76 10.85
CA PHE A 70 -5.20 2.97 9.44
C PHE A 70 -4.29 1.87 8.86
N LYS A 71 -3.19 1.52 9.55
CA LYS A 71 -2.31 0.40 9.18
C LYS A 71 -3.10 -0.91 9.09
N LYS A 72 -3.89 -1.24 10.12
CA LYS A 72 -4.72 -2.47 10.16
C LYS A 72 -5.72 -2.52 9.00
N GLN A 73 -6.40 -1.41 8.70
CA GLN A 73 -7.35 -1.36 7.58
C GLN A 73 -6.64 -1.64 6.25
N ARG A 74 -5.52 -0.95 6.00
CA ARG A 74 -4.78 -1.06 4.73
C ARG A 74 -4.09 -2.41 4.58
N TYR A 75 -3.65 -3.01 5.67
CA TYR A 75 -3.16 -4.39 5.69
C TYR A 75 -4.23 -5.36 5.16
N ARG A 76 -5.47 -5.27 5.67
CA ARG A 76 -6.56 -6.16 5.26
C ARG A 76 -6.88 -5.99 3.77
N TRP A 77 -6.90 -4.77 3.26
CA TRP A 77 -7.14 -4.50 1.84
C TRP A 77 -6.06 -5.10 0.94
N ALA A 78 -4.79 -4.86 1.26
CA ALA A 78 -3.67 -5.43 0.50
C ALA A 78 -3.69 -6.97 0.55
N TYR A 79 -3.94 -7.54 1.73
CA TYR A 79 -4.04 -8.99 1.93
C TYR A 79 -5.17 -9.61 1.08
N GLY A 80 -6.38 -9.03 1.15
CA GLY A 80 -7.56 -9.51 0.45
C GLY A 80 -7.44 -9.41 -1.07
N VAL A 81 -6.81 -8.36 -1.59
CA VAL A 81 -6.51 -8.24 -3.02
C VAL A 81 -5.68 -9.43 -3.53
N ILE A 82 -4.65 -9.84 -2.78
CA ILE A 82 -3.83 -11.01 -3.14
C ILE A 82 -4.62 -12.31 -3.02
N GLN A 83 -5.51 -12.46 -2.02
CA GLN A 83 -6.40 -13.62 -1.93
C GLN A 83 -7.28 -13.74 -3.18
N ILE A 84 -7.89 -12.63 -3.62
CA ILE A 84 -8.74 -12.59 -4.81
C ILE A 84 -7.95 -12.93 -6.06
N LEU A 85 -6.78 -12.32 -6.26
CA LEU A 85 -5.91 -12.62 -7.39
C LEU A 85 -5.54 -14.10 -7.47
N LYS A 86 -5.13 -14.71 -6.35
CA LYS A 86 -4.77 -16.15 -6.30
C LYS A 86 -5.94 -17.03 -6.72
N ARG A 87 -7.14 -16.77 -6.18
CA ARG A 87 -8.34 -17.59 -6.45
C ARG A 87 -8.87 -17.40 -7.86
N HIS A 88 -8.84 -16.17 -8.37
CA HIS A 88 -9.37 -15.78 -9.69
C HIS A 88 -8.30 -15.69 -10.77
N THR A 89 -7.10 -16.26 -10.57
CA THR A 89 -6.01 -16.23 -11.56
C THR A 89 -6.44 -16.81 -12.91
N GLY A 90 -7.25 -17.89 -12.90
CA GLY A 90 -7.78 -18.49 -14.13
C GLY A 90 -8.63 -17.51 -14.94
N SER A 91 -9.56 -16.83 -14.28
CA SER A 91 -10.46 -15.85 -14.90
C SER A 91 -9.74 -14.57 -15.35
N LEU A 92 -8.89 -14.01 -14.48
CA LEU A 92 -8.24 -12.72 -14.69
C LEU A 92 -7.03 -12.81 -15.63
N ILE A 93 -6.18 -13.83 -15.48
CA ILE A 93 -4.89 -13.94 -16.18
C ILE A 93 -4.97 -14.96 -17.31
N ALA A 94 -5.38 -16.20 -17.01
CA ALA A 94 -5.46 -17.25 -18.03
C ALA A 94 -6.67 -17.07 -18.97
N GLY A 95 -7.60 -16.20 -18.59
CA GLY A 95 -8.74 -15.83 -19.40
C GLY A 95 -9.80 -16.90 -19.57
N THR A 96 -9.89 -17.84 -18.62
CA THR A 96 -10.79 -19.00 -18.68
C THR A 96 -12.27 -18.65 -18.47
N CYS A 97 -12.58 -17.40 -18.12
CA CYS A 97 -13.95 -16.92 -17.96
C CYS A 97 -14.38 -16.11 -19.18
N GLU A 98 -15.25 -16.66 -20.02
CA GLU A 98 -15.74 -16.01 -21.25
C GLU A 98 -16.56 -14.74 -20.98
N ALA A 99 -17.30 -14.70 -19.86
CA ALA A 99 -18.11 -13.55 -19.49
C ALA A 99 -17.27 -12.30 -19.17
N LEU A 100 -16.02 -12.48 -18.76
CA LEU A 100 -15.13 -11.38 -18.38
C LEU A 100 -14.33 -10.89 -19.59
N THR A 101 -14.62 -9.68 -20.05
CA THR A 101 -13.98 -9.08 -21.21
C THR A 101 -12.49 -8.76 -20.96
N PRO A 102 -11.65 -8.68 -22.02
CA PRO A 102 -10.25 -8.33 -21.87
C PRO A 102 -10.02 -6.96 -21.19
N ILE A 103 -10.88 -5.98 -21.46
CA ILE A 103 -10.77 -4.64 -20.87
C ILE A 103 -11.13 -4.65 -19.38
N GLN A 104 -12.11 -5.45 -18.96
CA GLN A 104 -12.41 -5.66 -17.55
C GLN A 104 -11.22 -6.32 -16.83
N ARG A 105 -10.64 -7.39 -17.39
CA ARG A 105 -9.45 -8.05 -16.85
C ARG A 105 -8.30 -7.07 -16.66
N TYR A 106 -8.01 -6.27 -17.69
CA TYR A 106 -7.00 -5.21 -17.64
C TYR A 106 -7.26 -4.25 -16.47
N HIS A 107 -8.48 -3.74 -16.32
CA HIS A 107 -8.78 -2.82 -15.23
C HIS A 107 -8.61 -3.46 -13.86
N PHE A 108 -9.06 -4.70 -13.62
CA PHE A 108 -8.84 -5.38 -12.34
C PHE A 108 -7.35 -5.57 -12.05
N ILE A 109 -6.59 -6.10 -13.01
CA ILE A 109 -5.14 -6.32 -12.86
C ILE A 109 -4.42 -4.99 -12.63
N ALA A 110 -4.63 -3.99 -13.50
CA ALA A 110 -3.99 -2.68 -13.40
C ALA A 110 -4.39 -1.93 -12.12
N GLY A 111 -5.63 -2.08 -11.66
CA GLY A 111 -6.11 -1.46 -10.42
C GLY A 111 -5.49 -2.07 -9.16
N TRP A 112 -5.11 -3.34 -9.21
CA TRP A 112 -4.47 -4.05 -8.10
C TRP A 112 -2.95 -4.10 -8.17
N MET A 113 -2.37 -3.85 -9.35
CA MET A 113 -0.93 -3.79 -9.58
C MET A 113 -0.16 -2.91 -8.58
N PRO A 114 -0.65 -1.73 -8.16
CA PRO A 114 0.07 -0.91 -7.17
C PRO A 114 0.28 -1.63 -5.82
N TRP A 115 -0.64 -2.48 -5.38
CA TRP A 115 -0.49 -3.27 -4.16
C TRP A 115 0.59 -4.33 -4.34
N ILE A 116 0.54 -5.08 -5.45
CA ILE A 116 1.54 -6.11 -5.79
C ILE A 116 2.92 -5.49 -5.90
N ALA A 117 3.05 -4.37 -6.61
CA ALA A 117 4.29 -3.63 -6.76
C ALA A 117 4.83 -3.15 -5.40
N GLY A 118 3.96 -2.74 -4.47
CA GLY A 118 4.35 -2.44 -3.09
C GLY A 118 4.96 -3.65 -2.38
N GLY A 119 4.38 -4.84 -2.55
CA GLY A 119 4.93 -6.11 -2.06
C GLY A 119 6.30 -6.45 -2.61
N ILE A 120 6.45 -6.38 -3.94
CA ILE A 120 7.71 -6.65 -4.63
C ILE A 120 8.78 -5.64 -4.20
N ASN A 121 8.45 -4.35 -4.16
CA ASN A 121 9.37 -3.31 -3.71
C ASN A 121 9.84 -3.53 -2.27
N TYR A 122 8.95 -3.98 -1.38
CA TYR A 122 9.30 -4.32 0.00
C TYR A 122 10.27 -5.51 0.07
N PHE A 123 10.04 -6.55 -0.73
CA PHE A 123 10.97 -7.67 -0.85
C PHE A 123 12.35 -7.25 -1.39
N LEU A 124 12.37 -6.44 -2.45
CA LEU A 124 13.61 -5.92 -3.03
C LEU A 124 14.37 -5.02 -2.06
N ALA A 125 13.68 -4.25 -1.22
CA ALA A 125 14.33 -3.44 -0.19
C ALA A 125 15.05 -4.29 0.87
N ILE A 126 14.52 -5.49 1.20
CA ILE A 126 15.24 -6.47 2.04
C ILE A 126 16.51 -6.94 1.31
N ALA A 127 16.42 -7.24 0.01
CA ALA A 127 17.60 -7.62 -0.79
C ALA A 127 18.66 -6.50 -0.83
N VAL A 128 18.26 -5.23 -0.94
CA VAL A 128 19.16 -4.07 -0.88
C VAL A 128 19.87 -3.99 0.49
N LEU A 129 19.15 -4.23 1.59
CA LEU A 129 19.77 -4.28 2.93
C LEU A 129 20.77 -5.42 3.05
N LEU A 130 20.42 -6.61 2.58
CA LEU A 130 21.31 -7.78 2.63
C LEU A 130 22.55 -7.59 1.76
N TRP A 131 22.41 -7.00 0.57
CA TRP A 131 23.54 -6.66 -0.28
C TRP A 131 24.44 -5.59 0.37
N SER A 132 23.82 -4.57 0.98
CA SER A 132 24.56 -3.55 1.74
C SER A 132 25.34 -4.16 2.91
N MET A 133 24.76 -5.16 3.59
CA MET A 133 25.44 -5.91 4.65
C MET A 133 26.61 -6.73 4.10
N ALA A 134 26.41 -7.43 2.98
CA ALA A 134 27.46 -8.19 2.33
C ALA A 134 28.64 -7.28 1.94
N MET A 135 28.35 -6.11 1.37
CA MET A 135 29.37 -5.10 1.06
C MET A 135 30.11 -4.58 2.30
N ILE A 136 29.46 -4.45 3.45
CA ILE A 136 30.15 -4.06 4.69
C ILE A 136 31.08 -5.19 5.18
N ILE A 137 30.65 -6.44 5.08
CA ILE A 137 31.40 -7.61 5.57
C ILE A 137 32.57 -7.97 4.66
N GLN A 138 32.39 -7.89 3.35
CA GLN A 138 33.42 -8.23 2.35
C GLN A 138 33.71 -7.02 1.45
N PRO A 139 34.48 -6.04 1.97
CA PRO A 139 34.64 -4.78 1.28
C PRO A 139 35.43 -4.87 -0.03
N ASP A 140 36.39 -5.80 -0.08
CA ASP A 140 37.36 -5.93 -1.17
C ASP A 140 36.84 -6.75 -2.35
N THR A 141 35.72 -7.45 -2.20
CA THR A 141 35.15 -8.35 -3.23
C THR A 141 33.79 -7.91 -3.74
N LEU A 142 33.03 -7.17 -2.92
CA LEU A 142 31.66 -6.77 -3.24
C LEU A 142 31.56 -5.26 -3.41
N GLU A 143 31.09 -4.87 -4.58
CA GLU A 143 30.88 -3.49 -4.97
C GLU A 143 29.39 -3.15 -5.06
N PRO A 144 29.04 -1.86 -4.99
CA PRO A 144 27.68 -1.41 -5.28
C PRO A 144 27.27 -1.76 -6.70
N VAL A 145 25.97 -1.90 -6.93
CA VAL A 145 25.44 -2.06 -8.28
C VAL A 145 25.75 -0.80 -9.11
N PRO A 146 26.10 -0.93 -10.41
CA PRO A 146 26.42 0.21 -11.25
C PRO A 146 25.37 1.34 -11.16
N TRP A 147 25.84 2.57 -11.10
CA TRP A 147 25.03 3.76 -10.82
C TRP A 147 23.86 3.94 -11.79
N ILE A 148 23.93 3.40 -13.01
CA ILE A 148 22.85 3.46 -14.00
C ILE A 148 21.57 2.76 -13.52
N PHE A 149 21.70 1.64 -12.81
CA PHE A 149 20.54 0.94 -12.23
C PHE A 149 19.98 1.73 -11.05
N SER A 150 20.87 2.24 -10.20
CA SER A 150 20.47 2.98 -9.01
C SER A 150 19.80 4.32 -9.35
N SER A 151 20.36 5.05 -10.31
CA SER A 151 19.80 6.30 -10.83
C SER A 151 18.44 6.11 -11.49
N SER A 152 18.22 5.00 -12.20
CA SER A 152 16.93 4.68 -12.80
C SER A 152 15.83 4.50 -11.74
N LEU A 153 16.14 3.81 -10.63
CA LEU A 153 15.20 3.63 -9.52
C LEU A 153 14.90 4.94 -8.79
N LEU A 154 15.93 5.77 -8.56
CA LEU A 154 15.76 7.10 -7.95
C LEU A 154 14.94 8.03 -8.86
N LEU A 155 15.16 7.97 -10.18
CA LEU A 155 14.37 8.73 -11.14
C LEU A 155 12.90 8.31 -11.08
N MET A 156 12.61 7.00 -11.06
CA MET A 156 11.24 6.49 -10.91
C MET A 156 10.59 6.92 -9.59
N PHE A 157 11.36 6.98 -8.50
CA PHE A 157 10.88 7.51 -7.22
C PHE A 157 10.51 9.00 -7.34
N VAL A 158 11.38 9.83 -7.89
CA VAL A 158 11.12 11.27 -8.09
C VAL A 158 9.92 11.50 -9.01
N LEU A 159 9.85 10.80 -10.14
CA LEU A 159 8.71 10.88 -11.06
C LEU A 159 7.41 10.42 -10.39
N GLY A 160 7.47 9.40 -9.54
CA GLY A 160 6.34 8.93 -8.74
C GLY A 160 5.82 10.01 -7.79
N VAL A 161 6.72 10.72 -7.11
CA VAL A 161 6.38 11.86 -6.23
C VAL A 161 5.78 13.00 -7.05
N CYS A 162 6.42 13.41 -8.15
CA CYS A 162 5.90 14.47 -9.02
C CYS A 162 4.51 14.15 -9.57
N LYS A 163 4.29 12.89 -10.01
CA LYS A 163 3.00 12.40 -10.46
C LYS A 163 1.96 12.47 -9.33
N ALA A 164 2.30 12.04 -8.12
CA ALA A 164 1.39 12.08 -6.97
C ALA A 164 0.97 13.51 -6.64
N ILE A 165 1.92 14.46 -6.60
CA ILE A 165 1.63 15.88 -6.38
C ILE A 165 0.70 16.42 -7.47
N SER A 166 1.03 16.19 -8.75
CA SER A 166 0.24 16.70 -9.88
C SER A 166 -1.18 16.15 -9.89
N LEU A 167 -1.37 14.86 -9.62
CA LEU A 167 -2.69 14.23 -9.57
C LEU A 167 -3.50 14.73 -8.37
N TYR A 168 -2.87 14.88 -7.20
CA TYR A 168 -3.56 15.38 -6.01
C TYR A 168 -4.03 16.83 -6.21
N GLN A 169 -3.20 17.67 -6.81
CA GLN A 169 -3.54 19.06 -7.13
C GLN A 169 -4.68 19.21 -8.12
N ARG A 170 -4.80 18.27 -9.07
CA ARG A 170 -5.86 18.28 -10.09
C ARG A 170 -7.18 17.68 -9.61
N LEU A 171 -7.13 16.70 -8.71
CA LEU A 171 -8.28 15.85 -8.41
C LEU A 171 -8.80 15.95 -6.97
N ALA A 172 -8.02 16.51 -6.04
CA ALA A 172 -8.38 16.54 -4.62
C ALA A 172 -8.34 17.94 -3.98
N SER A 173 -7.19 18.61 -3.98
CA SER A 173 -7.00 19.93 -3.35
C SER A 173 -5.91 20.70 -4.06
N THR A 174 -6.08 22.01 -4.27
CA THR A 174 -5.07 22.87 -4.90
C THR A 174 -3.87 23.15 -3.98
N ASP A 175 -3.98 22.90 -2.66
CA ASP A 175 -2.89 23.10 -1.72
C ASP A 175 -1.83 21.99 -1.84
N ILE A 176 -0.58 22.41 -2.05
CA ILE A 176 0.56 21.49 -2.11
C ILE A 176 0.84 20.81 -0.76
N LYS A 177 0.48 21.45 0.36
CA LYS A 177 0.64 20.88 1.71
C LYS A 177 -0.20 19.61 1.86
N ASP A 178 -1.42 19.62 1.35
CA ASP A 178 -2.29 18.44 1.36
C ASP A 178 -1.71 17.31 0.52
N ALA A 179 -1.10 17.64 -0.63
CA ALA A 179 -0.43 16.65 -1.47
C ALA A 179 0.77 16.02 -0.76
N PHE A 180 1.61 16.82 -0.08
CA PHE A 180 2.70 16.30 0.74
C PHE A 180 2.20 15.46 1.91
N ALA A 181 1.16 15.89 2.61
CA ALA A 181 0.54 15.12 3.69
C ALA A 181 0.02 13.76 3.19
N ALA A 182 -0.61 13.73 2.02
CA ALA A 182 -1.06 12.49 1.39
C ALA A 182 0.10 11.56 0.99
N ILE A 183 1.21 12.11 0.50
CA ILE A 183 2.42 11.34 0.19
C ILE A 183 3.02 10.74 1.46
N ILE A 184 3.16 11.53 2.52
CA ILE A 184 3.65 11.05 3.84
C ILE A 184 2.74 9.93 4.36
N ALA A 185 1.42 10.13 4.33
CA ALA A 185 0.47 9.12 4.77
C ALA A 185 0.52 7.83 3.92
N SER A 186 0.78 7.95 2.62
CA SER A 186 0.95 6.80 1.71
C SER A 186 2.26 6.06 1.98
N MET A 187 3.38 6.78 2.09
CA MET A 187 4.70 6.21 2.38
C MET A 187 4.73 5.50 3.74
N ALA A 188 4.06 6.05 4.75
CA ALA A 188 3.94 5.46 6.08
C ALA A 188 3.33 4.04 6.09
N LEU A 189 2.62 3.65 5.02
CA LEU A 189 2.02 2.31 4.87
C LEU A 189 2.92 1.31 4.12
N TYR A 190 4.10 1.72 3.66
CA TYR A 190 4.97 0.89 2.82
C TYR A 190 5.24 -0.49 3.43
N SER A 191 5.70 -0.54 4.69
CA SER A 191 5.99 -1.80 5.39
C SER A 191 4.74 -2.64 5.61
N VAL A 192 3.59 -2.00 5.81
CA VAL A 192 2.28 -2.64 6.04
C VAL A 192 1.80 -3.35 4.79
N VAL A 193 1.79 -2.65 3.65
CA VAL A 193 1.39 -3.20 2.36
C VAL A 193 2.36 -4.30 1.94
N GLY A 194 3.66 -4.06 2.10
CA GLY A 194 4.71 -5.03 1.82
C GLY A 194 4.49 -6.36 2.55
N LYS A 195 4.37 -6.29 3.88
CA LYS A 195 4.11 -7.46 4.73
C LYS A 195 2.79 -8.15 4.39
N ALA A 196 1.73 -7.41 4.10
CA ALA A 196 0.42 -7.96 3.76
C ALA A 196 0.44 -8.76 2.46
N VAL A 197 1.14 -8.24 1.44
CA VAL A 197 1.25 -8.91 0.13
C VAL A 197 2.11 -10.17 0.25
N LEU A 198 3.27 -10.06 0.92
CA LEU A 198 4.15 -11.22 1.13
C LEU A 198 3.47 -12.29 1.99
N SER A 199 2.78 -11.92 3.08
CA SER A 199 2.08 -12.89 3.92
C SER A 199 0.94 -13.58 3.16
N SER A 200 0.13 -12.83 2.41
CA SER A 200 -0.99 -13.38 1.62
C SER A 200 -0.53 -14.29 0.50
N ALA A 201 0.68 -14.09 -0.04
CA ALA A 201 1.26 -15.01 -1.00
C ALA A 201 1.37 -16.44 -0.43
N PHE A 202 1.79 -16.57 0.84
CA PHE A 202 2.03 -17.87 1.49
C PHE A 202 0.90 -18.36 2.41
N THR A 203 -0.07 -17.51 2.73
CA THR A 203 -1.21 -17.86 3.61
C THR A 203 -2.54 -17.77 2.86
N SER A 204 -3.60 -18.27 3.48
CA SER A 204 -4.94 -18.36 2.86
C SER A 204 -6.05 -17.71 3.68
N GLY A 205 -5.82 -17.37 4.95
CA GLY A 205 -6.84 -16.81 5.83
C GLY A 205 -6.28 -15.78 6.80
N LEU A 206 -7.05 -14.72 7.03
CA LEU A 206 -6.78 -13.67 7.99
C LEU A 206 -8.08 -13.34 8.74
N PRO A 207 -8.10 -13.33 10.08
CA PRO A 207 -9.30 -12.96 10.83
C PRO A 207 -9.66 -11.49 10.58
N PHE A 208 -10.96 -11.23 10.42
CA PHE A 208 -11.46 -9.86 10.25
C PHE A 208 -11.45 -9.12 11.58
N PHE A 209 -10.70 -8.03 11.65
CA PHE A 209 -10.73 -7.10 12.78
C PHE A 209 -11.50 -5.84 12.40
N ARG A 210 -12.58 -5.54 13.13
CA ARG A 210 -13.35 -4.30 12.95
C ARG A 210 -12.47 -3.12 13.31
N THR A 211 -12.26 -2.21 12.35
CA THR A 211 -11.56 -0.95 12.62
C THR A 211 -12.36 -0.14 13.65
N PRO A 212 -11.77 0.18 14.82
CA PRO A 212 -12.37 1.06 15.81
C PRO A 212 -12.72 2.41 15.19
N LYS A 213 -13.79 3.02 15.70
CA LYS A 213 -14.22 4.38 15.36
C LYS A 213 -14.48 5.13 16.64
N GLN A 214 -14.14 6.41 16.67
CA GLN A 214 -14.21 7.31 17.81
C GLN A 214 -13.31 6.90 19.00
N THR A 215 -12.08 6.46 18.74
CA THR A 215 -11.11 6.14 19.81
C THR A 215 -10.39 7.38 20.32
N SER A 216 -10.13 7.43 21.63
CA SER A 216 -9.28 8.45 22.23
C SER A 216 -7.83 8.35 21.72
N GLY A 217 -7.14 9.49 21.69
CA GLY A 217 -5.71 9.53 21.36
C GLY A 217 -4.87 8.74 22.36
N SER A 218 -3.81 8.11 21.87
CA SER A 218 -2.78 7.50 22.72
C SER A 218 -1.68 8.52 23.03
N GLY A 219 -1.15 8.52 24.25
CA GLY A 219 0.02 9.34 24.59
C GLY A 219 1.22 9.05 23.69
N LEU A 220 2.09 10.05 23.49
CA LEU A 220 3.25 9.99 22.59
C LEU A 220 4.13 8.75 22.79
N GLY A 221 4.39 8.34 24.04
CA GLY A 221 5.19 7.16 24.35
C GLY A 221 4.57 5.86 23.81
N LYS A 222 3.24 5.71 23.94
CA LYS A 222 2.52 4.55 23.40
C LYS A 222 2.51 4.58 21.87
N ALA A 223 2.36 5.75 21.27
CA ALA A 223 2.38 5.90 19.82
C ALA A 223 3.73 5.50 19.19
N LEU A 224 4.85 5.81 19.84
CA LEU A 224 6.17 5.36 19.39
C LEU A 224 6.35 3.85 19.57
N LEU A 225 5.86 3.27 20.66
CA LEU A 225 5.88 1.82 20.87
C LEU A 225 5.06 1.08 19.81
N ASP A 226 3.93 1.66 19.39
CA ASP A 226 3.05 1.10 18.35
C ASP A 226 3.74 1.05 16.96
N VAL A 227 4.76 1.88 16.72
CA VAL A 227 5.57 1.90 15.48
C VAL A 227 7.02 1.46 15.69
N ARG A 228 7.32 0.73 16.78
CA ARG A 228 8.69 0.28 17.11
C ARG A 228 9.39 -0.47 15.97
N GLU A 229 8.66 -1.25 15.19
CA GLU A 229 9.22 -1.97 14.05
C GLU A 229 9.71 -1.01 12.96
N ASP A 230 8.93 0.03 12.66
CA ASP A 230 9.32 1.04 11.68
C ASP A 230 10.51 1.87 12.20
N LEU A 231 10.55 2.17 13.50
CA LEU A 231 11.69 2.82 14.15
C LEU A 231 12.98 1.99 14.03
N TYR A 232 12.93 0.70 14.38
CA TYR A 232 14.09 -0.17 14.25
C TYR A 232 14.57 -0.29 12.80
N MET A 233 13.64 -0.41 11.85
CA MET A 233 14.00 -0.44 10.44
C MET A 233 14.65 0.87 9.98
N ALA A 234 14.15 2.04 10.39
CA ALA A 234 14.78 3.32 10.09
C ALA A 234 16.23 3.38 10.60
N VAL A 235 16.45 2.93 11.85
CA VAL A 235 17.79 2.85 12.44
C VAL A 235 18.69 1.92 11.65
N VAL A 236 18.21 0.72 11.28
CA VAL A 236 18.97 -0.22 10.46
C VAL A 236 19.36 0.43 9.13
N TRP A 237 18.43 1.05 8.40
CA TRP A 237 18.76 1.74 7.14
C TRP A 237 19.85 2.79 7.32
N TRP A 238 19.74 3.63 8.35
CA TRP A 238 20.72 4.70 8.58
C TRP A 238 22.07 4.18 9.06
N VAL A 239 22.11 3.22 9.97
CA VAL A 239 23.36 2.59 10.43
C VAL A 239 24.09 1.97 9.23
N MET A 240 23.38 1.19 8.41
CA MET A 240 23.97 0.56 7.22
C MET A 240 24.46 1.58 6.20
N THR A 241 23.71 2.67 6.00
CA THR A 241 24.09 3.77 5.11
C THR A 241 25.37 4.45 5.59
N VAL A 242 25.43 4.78 6.88
CA VAL A 242 26.58 5.43 7.51
C VAL A 242 27.80 4.52 7.50
N SER A 243 27.63 3.23 7.80
CA SER A 243 28.71 2.24 7.74
C SER A 243 29.34 2.12 6.35
N LEU A 244 28.55 2.20 5.29
CA LEU A 244 29.07 2.21 3.92
C LEU A 244 29.87 3.48 3.60
N CYS A 245 29.49 4.63 4.16
CA CYS A 245 30.22 5.89 3.97
C CYS A 245 31.59 5.91 4.67
N PHE A 246 31.80 5.05 5.68
CA PHE A 246 33.09 4.93 6.41
C PHE A 246 34.04 3.90 5.80
N ARG A 247 33.73 3.33 4.63
CA ARG A 247 34.70 2.52 3.88
C ARG A 247 35.93 3.37 3.53
N LYS A 248 37.10 2.72 3.49
CA LYS A 248 38.40 3.37 3.25
C LYS A 248 38.55 4.00 1.86
N GLU A 249 37.70 3.64 0.91
CA GLU A 249 37.76 4.10 -0.47
C GLU A 249 36.93 5.37 -0.69
N ALA A 250 37.37 6.22 -1.62
CA ALA A 250 36.64 7.42 -2.00
C ALA A 250 35.24 7.05 -2.53
N ILE A 251 34.24 7.88 -2.22
CA ILE A 251 32.86 7.67 -2.69
C ILE A 251 32.80 7.90 -4.20
N GLY A 252 32.91 6.81 -4.96
CA GLY A 252 32.66 6.80 -6.40
C GLY A 252 31.16 6.96 -6.72
N PRO A 253 30.81 7.16 -8.01
CA PRO A 253 29.43 7.33 -8.43
C PRO A 253 28.53 6.15 -8.03
N ASP A 254 29.01 4.91 -8.15
CA ASP A 254 28.23 3.71 -7.82
C ASP A 254 27.82 3.69 -6.34
N LEU A 255 28.77 3.95 -5.44
CA LEU A 255 28.52 4.02 -4.01
C LEU A 255 27.62 5.21 -3.64
N GLY A 256 27.84 6.38 -4.26
CA GLY A 256 27.02 7.57 -4.02
C GLY A 256 25.55 7.35 -4.38
N PHE A 257 25.27 6.76 -5.54
CA PHE A 257 23.91 6.44 -5.96
C PHE A 257 23.28 5.31 -5.12
N TRP A 258 24.08 4.33 -4.68
CA TRP A 258 23.60 3.29 -3.76
C TRP A 258 23.19 3.87 -2.40
N VAL A 259 24.02 4.73 -1.82
CA VAL A 259 23.73 5.47 -0.58
C VAL A 259 22.46 6.31 -0.74
N ALA A 260 22.26 6.96 -1.89
CA ALA A 260 21.03 7.70 -2.18
C ALA A 260 19.79 6.79 -2.22
N ILE A 261 19.90 5.58 -2.78
CA ILE A 261 18.82 4.57 -2.70
C ILE A 261 18.53 4.19 -1.25
N MET A 262 19.56 3.92 -0.44
CA MET A 262 19.35 3.54 0.96
C MET A 262 18.65 4.64 1.75
N PHE A 263 19.02 5.90 1.50
CA PHE A 263 18.32 7.04 2.06
C PHE A 263 16.86 7.10 1.60
N ALA A 264 16.59 6.95 0.30
CA ALA A 264 15.23 6.94 -0.24
C ALA A 264 14.37 5.80 0.35
N GLN A 265 14.96 4.61 0.54
CA GLN A 265 14.30 3.45 1.17
C GLN A 265 14.05 3.63 2.67
N SER A 266 14.76 4.55 3.33
CA SER A 266 14.53 4.89 4.74
C SER A 266 13.31 5.81 4.95
N LEU A 267 12.97 6.63 3.95
CA LEU A 267 11.91 7.65 4.05
C LEU A 267 10.53 7.11 4.46
N PRO A 268 10.06 5.93 3.97
CA PRO A 268 8.78 5.37 4.40
C PRO A 268 8.69 5.11 5.91
N TYR A 269 9.80 4.71 6.53
CA TYR A 269 9.85 4.46 7.97
C TYR A 269 9.83 5.76 8.78
N VAL A 270 10.52 6.80 8.29
CA VAL A 270 10.42 8.15 8.85
C VAL A 270 8.99 8.68 8.72
N ALA A 271 8.34 8.47 7.57
CA ALA A 271 6.95 8.86 7.35
C ALA A 271 6.00 8.15 8.33
N ALA A 272 6.23 6.87 8.64
CA ALA A 272 5.47 6.13 9.66
C ALA A 272 5.63 6.74 11.06
N MET A 273 6.84 7.18 11.42
CA MET A 273 7.08 7.89 12.69
C MET A 273 6.33 9.23 12.73
N ILE A 274 6.40 10.02 11.66
CA ILE A 274 5.67 11.29 11.54
C ILE A 274 4.16 11.05 11.69
N MET A 275 3.60 10.08 10.97
CA MET A 275 2.17 9.76 11.06
C MET A 275 1.76 9.29 12.46
N SER A 276 2.62 8.55 13.17
CA SER A 276 2.35 8.14 14.54
C SER A 276 2.31 9.32 15.50
N ILE A 277 3.28 10.24 15.41
CA ILE A 277 3.34 11.47 16.21
C ILE A 277 2.11 12.34 15.93
N LEU A 278 1.78 12.58 14.66
CA LEU A 278 0.60 13.34 14.26
C LEU A 278 -0.69 12.70 14.80
N SER A 279 -0.81 11.37 14.74
CA SER A 279 -1.95 10.65 15.29
C SER A 279 -2.04 10.75 16.82
N ALA A 280 -0.92 10.86 17.53
CA ALA A 280 -0.89 11.01 18.99
C ALA A 280 -1.24 12.44 19.42
N LEU A 281 -0.77 13.44 18.66
CA LEU A 281 -1.04 14.86 18.91
C LEU A 281 -2.45 15.28 18.49
N ALA A 282 -3.13 14.48 17.68
CA ALA A 282 -4.52 14.73 17.30
C ALA A 282 -5.42 14.64 18.54
N ASN A 283 -5.70 15.79 19.17
CA ASN A 283 -6.68 15.94 20.24
C ASN A 283 -8.08 15.64 19.67
N ARG A 284 -8.53 14.41 19.85
CA ARG A 284 -9.88 13.99 19.47
C ARG A 284 -10.79 14.05 20.68
N PRO A 285 -11.88 14.83 20.66
CA PRO A 285 -12.86 14.79 21.72
C PRO A 285 -13.42 13.38 21.80
N SER A 286 -13.21 12.69 22.92
CA SER A 286 -13.96 11.47 23.23
C SER A 286 -15.44 11.85 23.32
N ARG A 287 -16.33 11.04 22.74
CA ARG A 287 -17.76 11.25 22.90
C ARG A 287 -18.08 11.31 24.40
N SER A 288 -18.80 12.34 24.85
CA SER A 288 -19.42 12.27 26.17
C SER A 288 -20.34 11.06 26.15
N THR A 289 -20.13 10.14 27.09
CA THR A 289 -21.09 9.09 27.38
C THR A 289 -22.33 9.77 27.96
N THR A 290 -23.24 10.18 27.09
CA THR A 290 -24.63 10.51 27.40
C THR A 290 -25.51 9.49 26.73
#